data_AF-A0A7H8NGA9-F1
#
_entry.id   AF-A0A7H8NGA9-F1
#
_cell.length_a   1.000
_cell.length_b   1.000
_cell.length_c   1.000
_cell.angle_alpha   90.00
_cell.angle_beta   90.00
_cell.angle_gamma   90.00
#
_symmetry.space_group_name_H-M   'P 1'
#
loop_
_entity.id
_entity.type
_entity.pdbx_description
1 polymer ?
#
loop_
_entity_poly.entity_id
_entity_poly.type
_entity_poly.pdbx_seq_one_letter_code
_entity_poly.pdbx_strand_id
1 'polypeptide(L)'
;MRKIAAIAAVSAAVAASALVGPAAPAHAAPSWNKTVKCEAKDEQGRKVPTRIGNSELGWNHFSGKHNIKKCKVLDGIIKGNKPSENDGSGRLVYKASLFNPGKGNVQFKVIAQYSRKTKDEKYDAGKGNKIGVITAFCERVSKNKCPNWVNE
;
A
#
# COMPACT_ATOMS: atom_id res chain seq x y z
N MET A 1 60.14 42.41 -52.23
CA MET A 1 58.95 42.85 -53.00
C MET A 1 57.85 41.79 -52.89
N ARG A 2 56.58 42.22 -52.84
CA ARG A 2 55.31 41.46 -52.69
C ARG A 2 55.02 41.00 -51.24
N LYS A 3 54.19 41.70 -50.45
CA LYS A 3 52.72 41.95 -50.45
C LYS A 3 51.83 40.71 -50.22
N ILE A 4 51.23 40.71 -49.01
CA ILE A 4 49.82 40.49 -48.64
C ILE A 4 49.25 39.07 -48.77
N ALA A 5 48.80 38.48 -47.65
CA ALA A 5 47.37 38.30 -47.32
C ALA A 5 47.20 37.52 -46.00
N ALA A 6 46.39 38.07 -45.10
CA ALA A 6 45.90 37.43 -43.88
C ALA A 6 44.54 36.77 -44.17
N ILE A 7 44.25 35.56 -43.66
CA ILE A 7 42.87 35.06 -43.49
C ILE A 7 42.75 34.16 -42.24
N ALA A 8 41.96 34.67 -41.30
CA ALA A 8 41.04 34.08 -40.33
C ALA A 8 41.32 32.70 -39.67
N ALA A 9 41.42 32.74 -38.33
CA ALA A 9 41.17 31.63 -37.43
C ALA A 9 39.66 31.38 -37.30
N VAL A 10 39.23 30.13 -37.43
CA VAL A 10 37.86 29.69 -37.12
C VAL A 10 37.94 28.76 -35.90
N SER A 11 37.49 29.28 -34.77
CA SER A 11 37.27 28.52 -33.53
C SER A 11 35.96 27.74 -33.65
N ALA A 12 36.02 26.41 -33.67
CA ALA A 12 34.83 25.57 -33.57
C ALA A 12 34.43 25.41 -32.09
N ALA A 13 33.39 26.14 -31.66
CA ALA A 13 32.73 25.90 -30.39
C ALA A 13 31.74 24.73 -30.55
N VAL A 14 32.01 23.61 -29.89
CA VAL A 14 31.08 22.48 -29.80
C VAL A 14 30.03 22.81 -28.75
N ALA A 15 28.83 23.20 -29.19
CA ALA A 15 27.69 23.42 -28.31
C ALA A 15 27.10 22.06 -27.87
N ALA A 16 27.37 21.66 -26.63
CA ALA A 16 26.68 20.54 -25.99
C ALA A 16 25.22 20.94 -25.73
N SER A 17 24.32 20.46 -26.59
CA SER A 17 22.88 20.64 -26.44
C SER A 17 22.38 19.70 -25.34
N ALA A 18 22.17 20.22 -24.13
CA ALA A 18 21.49 19.51 -23.07
C ALA A 18 20.00 19.35 -23.46
N LEU A 19 19.61 18.13 -23.85
CA LEU A 19 18.21 17.74 -24.02
C LEU A 19 17.54 17.70 -22.65
N VAL A 20 17.03 18.84 -22.19
CA VAL A 20 16.09 18.90 -21.08
C VAL A 20 14.72 18.47 -21.64
N GLY A 21 14.48 17.16 -21.66
CA GLY A 21 13.15 16.63 -21.92
C GLY A 21 12.16 17.10 -20.85
N PRO A 22 10.88 17.31 -21.18
CA PRO A 22 9.89 17.75 -20.21
C PRO A 22 9.78 16.71 -19.09
N ALA A 23 10.10 17.11 -17.86
CA ALA A 23 9.83 16.31 -16.68
C ALA A 23 8.32 16.05 -16.64
N ALA A 24 7.92 14.78 -16.70
CA ALA A 24 6.52 14.40 -16.47
C ALA A 24 6.06 14.99 -15.13
N PRO A 25 4.83 15.54 -15.05
CA PRO A 25 4.36 16.14 -13.81
C PRO A 25 4.39 15.08 -12.71
N ALA A 26 5.07 15.39 -11.61
CA ALA A 26 5.02 14.57 -10.41
C ALA A 26 3.57 14.61 -9.89
N HIS A 27 2.77 13.59 -10.23
CA HIS A 27 1.44 13.43 -9.67
C HIS A 27 1.58 13.35 -8.16
N ALA A 28 1.00 14.32 -7.44
CA ALA A 28 0.98 14.31 -5.99
C ALA A 28 0.38 12.98 -5.52
N ALA A 29 1.07 12.30 -4.60
CA ALA A 29 0.56 11.07 -4.01
C ALA A 29 -0.86 11.32 -3.45
N PRO A 30 -1.79 10.37 -3.58
CA PRO A 30 -3.13 10.55 -3.06
C PRO A 30 -3.11 10.88 -1.57
N SER A 31 -4.06 11.73 -1.14
CA SER A 31 -4.25 11.99 0.28
C SER A 31 -4.47 10.66 1.02
N TRP A 32 -3.65 10.44 2.05
CA TRP A 32 -3.63 9.19 2.80
C TRP A 32 -3.42 9.47 4.28
N ASN A 33 -4.44 9.17 5.10
CA ASN A 33 -4.37 9.35 6.54
C ASN A 33 -3.52 8.25 7.18
N LYS A 34 -2.34 8.62 7.66
CA LYS A 34 -1.34 7.69 8.21
C LYS A 34 -1.56 7.30 9.67
N THR A 35 -2.55 7.89 10.35
CA THR A 35 -2.84 7.60 11.75
C THR A 35 -3.20 6.13 11.92
N VAL A 36 -2.50 5.47 12.84
CA VAL A 36 -2.78 4.08 13.21
C VAL A 36 -4.09 4.07 13.99
N LYS A 37 -5.07 3.31 13.48
CA LYS A 37 -6.36 3.12 14.14
C LYS A 37 -6.33 1.93 15.10
N CYS A 38 -5.66 0.87 14.70
CA CYS A 38 -5.34 -0.29 15.54
C CYS A 38 -4.09 -0.99 15.01
N GLU A 39 -3.48 -1.83 15.84
CA GLU A 39 -2.28 -2.59 15.52
C GLU A 39 -2.39 -3.98 16.13
N ALA A 40 -2.09 -5.00 15.33
CA ALA A 40 -1.98 -6.37 15.80
C ALA A 40 -0.52 -6.82 15.67
N LYS A 41 -0.09 -7.71 16.57
CA LYS A 41 1.22 -8.34 16.52
C LYS A 41 1.04 -9.79 16.12
N ASP A 42 1.62 -10.18 14.98
CA ASP A 42 1.45 -11.53 14.46
C ASP A 42 2.36 -12.55 15.17
N GLU A 43 2.30 -13.83 14.77
CA GLU A 43 3.07 -14.93 15.39
C GLU A 43 4.59 -14.66 15.42
N GLN A 44 5.14 -14.01 14.38
CA GLN A 44 6.56 -13.66 14.28
C GLN A 44 6.90 -12.36 15.02
N GLY A 45 5.94 -11.79 15.73
CA GLY A 45 6.12 -10.54 16.43
C GLY A 45 6.07 -9.31 15.53
N ARG A 46 5.65 -9.43 14.26
CA ARG A 46 5.55 -8.29 13.35
C ARG A 46 4.38 -7.41 13.76
N LYS A 47 4.65 -6.11 13.89
CA LYS A 47 3.62 -5.09 14.14
C LYS A 47 2.91 -4.78 12.84
N VAL A 48 1.66 -5.20 12.70
CA VAL A 48 0.83 -5.00 11.51
C VAL A 48 -0.17 -3.88 11.82
N PRO A 49 0.18 -2.61 11.55
CA PRO A 49 -0.73 -1.50 11.79
C PRO A 49 -1.88 -1.51 10.80
N THR A 50 -3.03 -1.04 11.23
CA THR A 50 -4.17 -0.69 10.39
C THR A 50 -4.35 0.81 10.49
N ARG A 51 -4.10 1.52 9.40
CA ARG A 51 -4.25 2.99 9.34
C ARG A 51 -5.65 3.39 8.96
N ILE A 52 -6.06 4.59 9.35
CA ILE A 52 -7.34 5.18 8.92
C ILE A 52 -7.43 5.14 7.38
N GLY A 53 -6.36 5.54 6.70
CA GLY A 53 -6.25 5.41 5.25
C GLY A 53 -7.23 6.28 4.48
N ASN A 54 -7.64 5.80 3.31
CA ASN A 54 -8.54 6.49 2.39
C ASN A 54 -9.47 5.47 1.70
N SER A 55 -10.13 5.84 0.60
CA SER A 55 -11.03 4.96 -0.15
C SER A 55 -10.33 3.82 -0.89
N GLU A 56 -9.02 3.91 -1.12
CA GLU A 56 -8.25 2.90 -1.87
C GLU A 56 -7.61 1.86 -0.94
N LEU A 57 -7.15 2.26 0.25
CA LEU A 57 -6.56 1.34 1.23
C LEU A 57 -6.72 1.76 2.69
N GLY A 58 -6.57 0.80 3.58
CA GLY A 58 -6.68 0.98 5.02
C GLY A 58 -8.13 0.94 5.50
N TRP A 59 -8.36 1.41 6.71
CA TRP A 59 -9.64 1.27 7.40
C TRP A 59 -10.81 1.84 6.61
N ASN A 60 -10.68 3.04 6.05
CA ASN A 60 -11.77 3.69 5.32
C ASN A 60 -12.19 2.91 4.07
N HIS A 61 -11.25 2.22 3.42
CA HIS A 61 -11.53 1.35 2.29
C HIS A 61 -12.40 0.16 2.71
N PHE A 62 -11.92 -0.67 3.63
CA PHE A 62 -12.61 -1.93 3.94
C PHE A 62 -13.78 -1.78 4.92
N SER A 63 -13.80 -0.77 5.77
CA SER A 63 -14.94 -0.55 6.67
C SER A 63 -16.19 -0.06 5.94
N GLY A 64 -16.02 0.68 4.84
CA GLY A 64 -17.09 1.03 3.91
C GLY A 64 -17.41 -0.11 2.93
N LYS A 65 -16.44 -0.46 2.07
CA LYS A 65 -16.66 -1.38 0.94
C LYS A 65 -16.93 -2.83 1.39
N HIS A 66 -16.26 -3.27 2.45
CA HIS A 66 -16.27 -4.68 2.90
C HIS A 66 -16.94 -4.88 4.27
N ASN A 67 -17.45 -3.82 4.88
CA ASN A 67 -18.19 -3.84 6.15
C ASN A 67 -17.42 -4.49 7.32
N ILE A 68 -16.11 -4.24 7.43
CA ILE A 68 -15.30 -4.61 8.60
C ILE A 68 -15.06 -3.35 9.44
N LYS A 69 -15.77 -3.22 10.56
CA LYS A 69 -15.90 -1.98 11.33
C LYS A 69 -15.35 -2.06 12.75
N LYS A 70 -14.78 -3.20 13.15
CA LYS A 70 -14.21 -3.39 14.50
C LYS A 70 -12.77 -3.86 14.41
N CYS A 71 -11.87 -3.22 15.17
CA CYS A 71 -10.47 -3.63 15.24
C CYS A 71 -10.33 -5.07 15.77
N LYS A 72 -11.21 -5.48 16.68
CA LYS A 72 -11.26 -6.86 17.20
C LYS A 72 -11.38 -7.92 16.11
N VAL A 73 -12.04 -7.63 14.99
CA VAL A 73 -12.13 -8.54 13.84
C VAL A 73 -10.74 -8.74 13.22
N LEU A 74 -10.00 -7.66 12.98
CA LEU A 74 -8.64 -7.74 12.45
C LEU A 74 -7.68 -8.40 13.46
N ASP A 75 -7.79 -8.03 14.73
CA ASP A 75 -6.95 -8.59 15.79
C ASP A 75 -7.17 -10.10 15.92
N GLY A 76 -8.41 -10.57 15.87
CA GLY A 76 -8.72 -12.00 15.91
C GLY A 76 -8.15 -12.80 14.73
N ILE A 77 -7.86 -12.13 13.61
CA ILE A 77 -7.29 -12.75 12.41
C ILE A 77 -5.75 -12.68 12.43
N ILE A 78 -5.16 -11.57 12.87
CA ILE A 78 -3.72 -11.33 12.77
C ILE A 78 -2.98 -11.75 14.04
N LYS A 79 -3.53 -11.44 15.22
CA LYS A 79 -2.80 -11.54 16.49
C LYS A 79 -2.39 -12.98 16.77
N GLY A 80 -1.08 -13.21 16.90
CA GLY A 80 -0.52 -14.54 17.17
C GLY A 80 -0.65 -15.55 16.02
N ASN A 81 -1.14 -15.13 14.85
CA ASN A 81 -1.25 -16.01 13.67
C ASN A 81 -0.15 -15.69 12.65
N LYS A 82 0.42 -16.71 12.01
CA LYS A 82 1.23 -16.52 10.80
C LYS A 82 0.37 -16.20 9.58
N PRO A 83 0.89 -15.44 8.60
CA PRO A 83 0.22 -15.26 7.32
C PRO A 83 0.11 -16.60 6.60
N SER A 84 -1.05 -16.83 6.01
CA SER A 84 -1.32 -17.99 5.15
C SER A 84 -0.55 -17.89 3.82
N GLU A 85 -0.27 -16.67 3.35
CA GLU A 85 0.54 -16.43 2.16
C GLU A 85 1.51 -15.27 2.43
N ASN A 86 2.76 -15.43 1.97
CA ASN A 86 3.79 -14.40 1.99
C ASN A 86 4.53 -14.44 0.65
N ASP A 87 4.48 -13.37 -0.11
CA ASP A 87 5.06 -13.34 -1.46
C ASP A 87 6.54 -12.90 -1.50
N GLY A 88 7.18 -12.75 -0.34
CA GLY A 88 8.59 -12.33 -0.23
C GLY A 88 8.84 -10.85 -0.48
N SER A 89 7.88 -10.12 -1.07
CA SER A 89 7.96 -8.67 -1.33
C SER A 89 7.26 -7.82 -0.27
N GLY A 90 6.95 -8.43 0.88
CA GLY A 90 6.29 -7.81 2.01
C GLY A 90 4.76 -7.90 1.97
N ARG A 91 4.13 -8.50 0.95
CA ARG A 91 2.69 -8.75 0.99
C ARG A 91 2.42 -9.96 1.88
N LEU A 92 1.60 -9.77 2.90
CA LEU A 92 1.18 -10.80 3.84
C LEU A 92 -0.34 -10.97 3.71
N VAL A 93 -0.80 -12.22 3.62
CA VAL A 93 -2.22 -12.56 3.61
C VAL A 93 -2.54 -13.39 4.84
N TYR A 94 -3.49 -12.93 5.64
CA TYR A 94 -4.01 -13.67 6.79
C TYR A 94 -5.43 -14.13 6.44
N LYS A 95 -5.69 -15.43 6.58
CA LYS A 95 -7.01 -16.01 6.39
C LYS A 95 -7.53 -16.57 7.71
N ALA A 96 -8.83 -16.45 7.92
CA ALA A 96 -9.51 -17.05 9.06
C ALA A 96 -10.93 -17.46 8.66
N SER A 97 -11.53 -18.37 9.42
CA SER A 97 -12.94 -18.73 9.27
C SER A 97 -13.65 -18.48 10.60
N LEU A 98 -14.83 -17.88 10.56
CA LEU A 98 -15.68 -17.70 11.72
C LEU A 98 -17.00 -18.40 11.46
N PHE A 99 -17.30 -19.39 12.30
CA PHE A 99 -18.59 -20.05 12.32
C PHE A 99 -19.45 -19.51 13.46
N ASN A 100 -20.69 -19.17 13.14
CA ASN A 100 -21.69 -18.78 14.12
C ASN A 100 -22.95 -19.66 13.94
N PRO A 101 -23.34 -20.45 14.95
CA PRO A 101 -24.57 -21.23 14.92
C PRO A 101 -25.79 -20.37 14.59
N GLY A 102 -26.48 -20.70 13.49
CA GLY A 102 -27.64 -19.94 13.01
C GLY A 102 -27.34 -18.71 12.13
N LYS A 103 -26.08 -18.26 12.04
CA LYS A 103 -25.66 -17.18 11.11
C LYS A 103 -24.71 -17.64 9.99
N GLY A 104 -24.17 -18.85 10.11
CA GLY A 104 -23.37 -19.51 9.07
C GLY A 104 -21.85 -19.37 9.26
N ASN A 105 -21.11 -19.75 8.23
CA ASN A 105 -19.65 -19.66 8.17
C ASN A 105 -19.23 -18.50 7.27
N VAL A 106 -18.23 -17.72 7.69
CA VAL A 106 -17.63 -16.64 6.92
C VAL A 106 -16.12 -16.82 6.89
N GLN A 107 -15.53 -16.73 5.70
CA GLN A 107 -14.09 -16.76 5.50
C GLN A 107 -13.57 -15.34 5.34
N PHE A 108 -12.55 -14.98 6.10
CA PHE A 108 -11.88 -13.69 6.03
C PHE A 108 -10.60 -13.78 5.23
N LYS A 109 -10.29 -12.69 4.53
CA LYS A 109 -8.98 -12.44 3.95
C LYS A 109 -8.54 -11.02 4.31
N VAL A 110 -7.47 -10.92 5.09
CA VAL A 110 -6.81 -9.66 5.45
C VAL A 110 -5.49 -9.59 4.71
N ILE A 111 -5.29 -8.54 3.93
CA ILE A 111 -4.07 -8.31 3.16
C ILE A 111 -3.34 -7.14 3.79
N ALA A 112 -2.08 -7.38 4.17
CA ALA A 112 -1.17 -6.38 4.67
C ALA A 112 0.02 -6.21 3.74
N GLN A 113 0.54 -4.98 3.68
CA GLN A 113 1.80 -4.64 3.04
C GLN A 113 2.81 -4.29 4.13
N TYR A 114 3.71 -5.23 4.40
CA TYR A 114 4.77 -5.16 5.40
C TYR A 114 6.07 -4.55 4.87
N SER A 115 5.94 -3.51 4.04
CA SER A 115 7.03 -2.69 3.50
C SER A 115 6.71 -1.21 3.74
N ARG A 116 7.71 -0.33 3.54
CA ARG A 116 7.51 1.12 3.67
C ARG A 116 6.53 1.66 2.63
N LYS A 117 6.65 1.18 1.38
CA LYS A 117 5.83 1.59 0.25
C LYS A 117 4.90 0.48 -0.21
N THR A 118 3.80 0.83 -0.87
CA THR A 118 3.03 -0.12 -1.68
C THR A 118 3.86 -0.58 -2.89
N LYS A 119 3.48 -1.71 -3.50
CA LYS A 119 4.19 -2.27 -4.65
C LYS A 119 4.23 -1.34 -5.87
N ASP A 120 3.16 -0.59 -6.06
CA ASP A 120 3.02 0.44 -7.10
C ASP A 120 3.67 1.77 -6.71
N GLU A 121 4.31 1.83 -5.53
CA GLU A 121 4.94 3.01 -4.93
C GLU A 121 4.03 4.24 -4.72
N LYS A 122 2.73 4.10 -4.96
CA LYS A 122 1.74 5.18 -4.84
C LYS A 122 1.60 5.71 -3.41
N TYR A 123 1.89 4.86 -2.43
CA TYR A 123 1.81 5.19 -1.00
C TYR A 123 3.12 4.91 -0.28
N ASP A 124 3.49 5.82 0.63
CA ASP A 124 4.71 5.72 1.44
C ASP A 124 4.43 6.04 2.92
N ALA A 125 4.62 5.04 3.79
CA ALA A 125 4.41 5.14 5.24
C ALA A 125 5.42 6.06 5.95
N GLY A 126 6.51 6.45 5.28
CA GLY A 126 7.63 7.17 5.86
C GLY A 126 8.71 6.23 6.41
N LYS A 127 9.90 6.79 6.66
CA LYS A 127 11.06 6.04 7.19
C LYS A 127 10.67 5.35 8.52
N GLY A 128 11.14 4.12 8.70
CA GLY A 128 10.88 3.31 9.90
C GLY A 128 9.48 2.70 10.00
N ASN A 129 8.54 3.10 9.11
CA ASN A 129 7.17 2.64 9.14
C ASN A 129 6.88 1.60 8.04
N LYS A 130 5.85 0.78 8.24
CA LYS A 130 5.29 -0.14 7.24
C LYS A 130 3.88 0.31 6.85
N ILE A 131 3.41 0.04 5.64
CA ILE A 131 2.05 0.39 5.16
C ILE A 131 0.96 -0.24 6.03
N GLY A 132 1.10 -1.52 6.38
CA GLY A 132 0.13 -2.24 7.22
C GLY A 132 -1.03 -2.84 6.43
N VAL A 133 -2.19 -3.01 7.06
CA VAL A 133 -3.40 -3.57 6.40
C VAL A 133 -3.86 -2.65 5.28
N ILE A 134 -3.87 -3.17 4.05
CA ILE A 134 -4.34 -2.44 2.86
C ILE A 134 -5.82 -2.72 2.59
N THR A 135 -6.28 -3.96 2.78
CA THR A 135 -7.68 -4.33 2.65
C THR A 135 -8.00 -5.55 3.53
N ALA A 136 -9.26 -5.68 3.90
CA ALA A 136 -9.80 -6.81 4.61
C ALA A 136 -11.22 -7.08 4.11
N PHE A 137 -11.59 -8.33 3.89
CA PHE A 137 -12.92 -8.66 3.39
C PHE A 137 -13.33 -10.09 3.72
N CYS A 138 -14.60 -10.37 3.49
CA CYS A 138 -15.15 -11.71 3.58
C CYS A 138 -15.17 -12.34 2.19
N GLU A 139 -14.54 -13.50 2.02
CA GLU A 139 -14.52 -14.24 0.76
C GLU A 139 -15.83 -15.03 0.58
N ARG A 140 -16.17 -15.31 -0.68
CA ARG A 140 -17.29 -16.20 -1.06
C ARG A 140 -18.66 -15.72 -0.55
N VAL A 141 -18.78 -14.44 -0.21
CA VAL A 141 -20.03 -13.75 0.09
C VAL A 141 -20.27 -12.66 -0.96
N SER A 142 -21.54 -12.26 -1.14
CA SER A 142 -21.91 -11.26 -2.14
C SER A 142 -21.06 -10.00 -2.01
N LYS A 143 -20.44 -9.59 -3.13
CA LYS A 143 -19.58 -8.40 -3.26
C LYS A 143 -18.38 -8.38 -2.29
N ASN A 144 -17.96 -9.52 -1.76
CA ASN A 144 -16.93 -9.63 -0.72
C ASN A 144 -17.24 -8.75 0.51
N LYS A 145 -18.52 -8.60 0.85
CA LYS A 145 -18.97 -7.75 1.96
C LYS A 145 -19.32 -8.62 3.16
N CYS A 146 -18.70 -8.33 4.29
CA CYS A 146 -18.95 -9.06 5.52
C CYS A 146 -20.38 -8.83 6.03
N PRO A 147 -21.07 -9.88 6.51
CA PRO A 147 -22.35 -9.74 7.20
C PRO A 147 -22.24 -8.83 8.43
N ASN A 148 -23.34 -8.17 8.80
CA ASN A 148 -23.33 -7.24 9.95
C ASN A 148 -22.94 -7.92 11.26
N TRP A 149 -23.33 -9.17 11.45
CA TRP A 149 -23.07 -9.93 12.67
C TRP A 149 -21.59 -10.16 12.97
N VAL A 150 -20.71 -10.03 11.97
CA VAL A 150 -19.25 -10.04 12.18
C VAL A 150 -18.78 -8.85 13.03
N ASN A 151 -19.57 -7.77 13.07
CA ASN A 151 -19.23 -6.53 13.78
C ASN A 151 -20.01 -6.35 15.08
N GLU A 152 -20.82 -7.32 15.48
CA GLU A 152 -21.51 -7.41 16.78
C GLU A 152 -20.52 -7.88 17.85
#